data_AF-A0A094G8R2-F1
#
_entry.id   AF-A0A094G8R2-F1
#
_cell.length_a   1.000
_cell.length_b   1.000
_cell.length_c   1.000
_cell.angle_alpha   90.00
_cell.angle_beta   90.00
_cell.angle_gamma   90.00
#
_symmetry.space_group_name_H-M   'P 1'
#
loop_
_entity.id
_entity.type
_entity.pdbx_description
1 polymer ?
#
loop_
_entity_poly.entity_id
_entity_poly.type
_entity_poly.pdbx_seq_one_letter_code
_entity_poly.pdbx_strand_id
1 'polypeptide(L)'
;MLLQADRAIVVVGDESSRSRSMDAALGDAIRTQGLVASQLVLPSTAAPRLDSVKLPILRLSQADIDSILCDSDFRLIHATHTTASALLTSHTRDATVAGPALRKAHRSIGWYLAVEFITKTIGLESYEIPHVQGGYTEGHRLQSEKRTTIVPLMRGGGPMAEGINEVFPLAMLVHASNPEDLKLHHVVHQENIILVDSVINSGKSILGFIEHVRKLDATIRIVIVANVVQDKFVSGETAANLARYGNISLVTLRLSKNQFTGSGSTDTGNRLFNTTHLL
;
A
#
# COMPACT_ATOMS: atom_id res chain seq x y z
N MET A 1 -1.47 -19.04 19.88
CA MET A 1 -2.02 -17.92 19.10
C MET A 1 -2.82 -16.96 19.97
N LEU A 2 -4.02 -17.31 20.47
CA LEU A 2 -4.86 -16.38 21.25
C LEU A 2 -4.20 -15.87 22.54
N LEU A 3 -3.41 -16.71 23.23
CA LEU A 3 -2.68 -16.33 24.46
C LEU A 3 -1.59 -15.26 24.23
N GLN A 4 -1.18 -15.05 22.98
CA GLN A 4 -0.16 -14.04 22.64
C GLN A 4 -0.79 -12.74 22.12
N ALA A 5 -2.12 -12.66 22.03
CA ALA A 5 -2.81 -11.48 21.55
C ALA A 5 -2.99 -10.47 22.69
N ASP A 6 -2.76 -9.18 22.41
CA ASP A 6 -3.08 -8.09 23.34
C ASP A 6 -4.59 -8.03 23.65
N ARG A 7 -5.42 -8.41 22.67
CA ARG A 7 -6.86 -8.62 22.80
C ARG A 7 -7.29 -9.84 21.99
N ALA A 8 -7.74 -10.88 22.68
CA ALA A 8 -8.24 -12.10 22.04
C ALA A 8 -9.75 -12.02 21.78
N ILE A 9 -10.16 -12.21 20.51
CA ILE A 9 -11.57 -12.29 20.11
C ILE A 9 -11.79 -13.63 19.39
N VAL A 10 -12.79 -14.39 19.86
CA VAL A 10 -13.22 -15.66 19.26
C VAL A 10 -14.45 -15.38 18.40
N VAL A 11 -14.34 -15.55 17.08
CA VAL A 11 -15.47 -15.43 16.17
C VAL A 11 -16.26 -16.73 16.17
N VAL A 12 -17.56 -16.65 16.46
CA VAL A 12 -18.44 -17.79 16.68
C VAL A 12 -19.49 -17.85 15.58
N GLY A 13 -19.36 -18.84 14.69
CA GLY A 13 -20.33 -19.18 13.64
C GLY A 13 -21.45 -20.10 14.12
N ASP A 14 -22.30 -20.57 13.20
CA ASP A 14 -23.37 -21.52 13.50
C ASP A 14 -22.86 -22.83 14.12
N GLU A 15 -23.63 -23.40 15.06
CA GLU A 15 -23.24 -24.55 15.87
C GLU A 15 -22.85 -25.79 15.03
N SER A 16 -23.55 -26.02 13.92
CA SER A 16 -23.28 -27.11 12.98
C SER A 16 -21.90 -27.04 12.32
N SER A 17 -21.30 -25.84 12.23
CA SER A 17 -20.01 -25.60 11.60
C SER A 17 -18.83 -25.59 12.59
N ARG A 18 -19.11 -25.71 13.89
CA ARG A 18 -18.09 -25.56 14.94
C ARG A 18 -17.25 -26.82 15.11
N SER A 19 -15.94 -26.62 15.35
CA SER A 19 -15.08 -27.68 15.87
C SER A 19 -15.59 -28.18 17.23
N ARG A 20 -15.70 -29.49 17.43
CA ARG A 20 -16.17 -30.09 18.70
C ARG A 20 -15.14 -30.04 19.82
N SER A 21 -13.85 -29.95 19.50
CA SER A 21 -12.77 -29.97 20.50
C SER A 21 -12.43 -28.59 21.07
N MET A 22 -12.83 -27.53 20.36
CA MET A 22 -12.39 -26.17 20.70
C MET A 22 -13.00 -25.65 22.01
N ASP A 23 -14.17 -26.15 22.43
CA ASP A 23 -14.83 -25.69 23.65
C ASP A 23 -14.04 -26.11 24.89
N ALA A 24 -13.54 -27.35 24.90
CA ALA A 24 -12.67 -27.85 25.95
C ALA A 24 -11.32 -27.11 25.96
N ALA A 25 -10.71 -26.92 24.79
CA ALA A 25 -9.42 -26.23 24.67
C ALA A 25 -9.51 -24.76 25.12
N LEU A 26 -10.58 -24.06 24.71
CA LEU A 26 -10.80 -22.66 25.09
C LEU A 26 -11.13 -22.54 26.57
N GLY A 27 -11.96 -23.44 27.11
CA GLY A 27 -12.28 -23.49 28.53
C GLY A 27 -11.08 -23.82 29.42
N ASP A 28 -10.15 -24.66 28.96
CA ASP A 28 -8.88 -24.89 29.65
C ASP A 28 -7.99 -23.64 29.60
N ALA A 29 -7.77 -23.06 28.42
CA ALA A 29 -6.93 -21.87 28.27
C ALA A 29 -7.40 -20.68 29.14
N ILE A 30 -8.71 -20.47 29.26
CA ILE A 30 -9.28 -19.41 30.12
C ILE A 30 -9.03 -19.70 31.60
N ARG A 31 -9.19 -20.96 32.02
CA ARG A 31 -9.15 -21.34 33.44
C ARG A 31 -7.74 -21.58 33.97
N THR A 32 -6.87 -22.17 33.17
CA THR A 32 -5.54 -22.65 33.62
C THR A 32 -4.39 -21.83 33.04
N GLN A 33 -4.59 -21.20 31.89
CA GLN A 33 -3.53 -20.47 31.16
C GLN A 33 -3.73 -18.95 31.17
N GLY A 34 -4.76 -18.45 31.86
CA GLY A 34 -5.01 -17.02 32.03
C GLY A 34 -5.48 -16.30 30.78
N LEU A 35 -6.05 -17.00 29.80
CA LEU A 35 -6.58 -16.39 28.58
C LEU A 35 -7.73 -15.44 28.92
N VAL A 36 -7.55 -14.16 28.64
CA VAL A 36 -8.63 -13.16 28.66
C VAL A 36 -9.10 -12.94 27.23
N ALA A 37 -10.32 -13.38 26.93
CA ALA A 37 -10.90 -13.29 25.60
C ALA A 37 -12.37 -12.86 25.64
N SER A 38 -12.89 -12.45 24.49
CA SER A 38 -14.33 -12.22 24.28
C SER A 38 -14.79 -12.98 23.04
N GLN A 39 -16.10 -13.23 22.91
CA GLN A 39 -16.69 -13.86 21.73
C GLN A 39 -17.53 -12.88 20.92
N LEU A 40 -17.33 -12.90 19.61
CA LEU A 40 -18.16 -12.20 18.63
C LEU A 40 -19.02 -13.23 17.89
N VAL A 41 -20.33 -13.15 18.04
CA VAL A 41 -21.27 -14.14 17.50
C VAL A 41 -21.84 -13.67 16.17
N LEU A 42 -21.62 -14.44 15.11
CA LEU A 42 -22.00 -14.11 13.73
C LEU A 42 -22.62 -15.36 13.02
N PRO A 43 -23.88 -15.31 12.56
CA PRO A 43 -24.84 -14.20 12.72
C PRO A 43 -25.20 -13.98 14.18
N SER A 44 -25.73 -12.80 14.53
CA SER A 44 -26.12 -12.46 15.92
C SER A 44 -27.20 -13.39 16.51
N THR A 45 -27.82 -14.20 15.66
CA THR A 45 -28.80 -15.24 16.00
C THR A 45 -28.16 -16.56 16.42
N ALA A 46 -26.86 -16.78 16.19
CA ALA A 46 -26.17 -17.99 16.61
C ALA A 46 -26.04 -18.05 18.14
N ALA A 47 -25.93 -19.26 18.69
CA ALA A 47 -25.70 -19.42 20.13
C ALA A 47 -24.26 -19.01 20.51
N PRO A 48 -24.01 -18.43 21.69
CA PRO A 48 -22.65 -18.29 22.22
C PRO A 48 -21.91 -19.63 22.23
N ARG A 49 -20.58 -19.60 22.07
CA ARG A 49 -19.75 -20.81 22.06
C ARG A 49 -19.50 -21.34 23.47
N LEU A 50 -19.12 -20.44 24.39
CA LEU A 50 -19.06 -20.72 25.82
C LEU A 50 -20.05 -19.79 26.53
N ASP A 51 -20.30 -20.07 27.81
CA ASP A 51 -21.16 -19.18 28.60
C ASP A 51 -20.57 -17.76 28.66
N SER A 52 -21.46 -16.77 28.73
CA SER A 52 -21.10 -15.35 28.66
C SER A 52 -20.38 -14.82 29.90
N VAL A 53 -20.27 -15.60 30.98
CA VAL A 53 -19.46 -15.27 32.16
C VAL A 53 -18.01 -15.67 31.91
N LYS A 54 -17.77 -16.86 31.35
CA LYS A 54 -16.41 -17.33 31.01
C LYS A 54 -15.85 -16.65 29.77
N LEU A 55 -16.70 -16.37 28.79
CA LEU A 55 -16.32 -15.74 27.54
C LEU A 55 -17.32 -14.62 27.22
N PRO A 56 -17.07 -13.38 27.68
CA PRO A 56 -17.97 -12.25 27.48
C PRO A 56 -18.31 -12.03 26.01
N ILE A 57 -19.57 -11.65 25.73
CA ILE A 57 -20.02 -11.36 24.36
C ILE A 57 -19.58 -9.94 23.99
N LEU A 58 -18.79 -9.83 22.94
CA LEU A 58 -18.46 -8.58 22.26
C LEU A 58 -19.52 -8.30 21.20
N ARG A 59 -20.12 -7.11 21.23
CA ARG A 59 -21.00 -6.62 20.16
C ARG A 59 -20.28 -5.53 19.39
N LEU A 60 -20.26 -5.65 18.06
CA LEU A 60 -19.87 -4.57 17.18
C LEU A 60 -21.13 -3.77 16.85
N SER A 61 -21.11 -2.47 17.13
CA SER A 61 -22.16 -1.56 16.67
C SER A 61 -22.03 -1.32 15.17
N GLN A 62 -23.06 -0.77 14.53
CA GLN A 62 -22.95 -0.34 13.14
C GLN A 62 -21.81 0.68 12.97
N ALA A 63 -21.61 1.58 13.94
CA ALA A 63 -20.50 2.53 13.91
C ALA A 63 -19.12 1.87 14.08
N ASP A 64 -19.01 0.75 14.82
CA ASP A 64 -17.76 -0.01 14.91
C ASP A 64 -17.47 -0.76 13.62
N ILE A 65 -18.52 -1.37 13.03
CA ILE A 65 -18.43 -2.02 11.71
C ILE A 65 -18.05 -0.99 10.67
N ASP A 66 -18.75 0.14 10.66
CA ASP A 66 -18.45 1.26 9.78
C ASP A 66 -17.04 1.76 10.08
N SER A 67 -16.59 1.95 11.32
CA SER A 67 -15.19 2.33 11.59
C SER A 67 -14.17 1.31 11.09
N ILE A 68 -14.45 0.01 11.23
CA ILE A 68 -13.61 -1.08 10.70
C ILE A 68 -13.60 -1.07 9.16
N LEU A 69 -14.71 -0.63 8.54
CA LEU A 69 -14.91 -0.60 7.09
C LEU A 69 -14.65 0.78 6.45
N CYS A 70 -14.64 1.88 7.21
CA CYS A 70 -14.56 3.28 6.80
C CYS A 70 -13.17 3.87 7.06
N ASP A 71 -12.33 3.26 7.92
CA ASP A 71 -10.87 3.50 7.88
C ASP A 71 -10.24 2.96 6.59
N SER A 72 -11.05 2.34 5.72
CA SER A 72 -10.71 1.85 4.40
C SER A 72 -10.89 2.90 3.30
N ASP A 73 -10.73 4.19 3.60
CA ASP A 73 -10.82 5.22 2.57
C ASP A 73 -9.59 5.15 1.66
N PHE A 74 -9.82 4.61 0.46
CA PHE A 74 -8.91 4.78 -0.66
C PHE A 74 -8.68 6.28 -0.88
N ARG A 75 -7.48 6.76 -0.56
CA ARG A 75 -7.14 8.17 -0.69
C ARG A 75 -6.48 8.44 -2.03
N LEU A 76 -7.20 9.13 -2.92
CA LEU A 76 -6.65 9.64 -4.18
C LEU A 76 -6.02 11.02 -3.97
N ILE A 77 -4.74 11.14 -4.31
CA ILE A 77 -3.97 12.39 -4.25
C ILE A 77 -3.35 12.61 -5.62
N HIS A 78 -3.59 13.77 -6.23
CA HIS A 78 -3.07 14.02 -7.58
C HIS A 78 -2.57 15.45 -7.80
N ALA A 79 -1.52 15.57 -8.61
CA ALA A 79 -0.93 16.85 -9.00
C ALA A 79 -1.49 17.42 -10.32
N THR A 80 -2.57 16.84 -10.88
CA THR A 80 -3.08 17.09 -12.25
C THR A 80 -3.18 18.57 -12.63
N HIS A 81 -3.56 19.44 -11.70
CA HIS A 81 -3.80 20.87 -11.94
C HIS A 81 -2.69 21.79 -11.41
N THR A 82 -1.54 21.23 -11.06
CA THR A 82 -0.38 22.00 -10.58
C THR A 82 0.50 22.47 -11.74
N THR A 83 1.15 23.62 -11.56
CA THR A 83 2.15 24.12 -12.51
C THR A 83 3.36 23.18 -12.63
N ALA A 84 3.75 22.54 -11.52
CA ALA A 84 4.80 21.51 -11.52
C ALA A 84 4.43 20.32 -12.42
N SER A 85 3.20 19.83 -12.36
CA SER A 85 2.72 18.76 -13.25
C SER A 85 2.76 19.20 -14.72
N ALA A 86 2.37 20.43 -15.05
CA ALA A 86 2.48 20.95 -16.43
C ALA A 86 3.94 20.94 -16.96
N LEU A 87 4.91 21.33 -16.13
CA LEU A 87 6.32 21.31 -16.50
C LEU A 87 6.89 19.89 -16.64
N LEU A 88 6.62 19.05 -15.65
CA LEU A 88 7.17 17.69 -15.58
C LEU A 88 6.56 16.77 -16.66
N THR A 89 5.27 16.91 -16.96
CA THR A 89 4.61 16.07 -17.97
C THR A 89 5.12 16.31 -19.38
N SER A 90 5.55 17.53 -19.71
CA SER A 90 6.03 17.92 -21.05
C SER A 90 7.11 16.95 -21.58
N HIS A 91 8.13 16.66 -20.78
CA HIS A 91 9.25 15.79 -21.18
C HIS A 91 8.84 14.33 -21.36
N THR A 92 7.87 13.84 -20.58
CA THR A 92 7.38 12.45 -20.71
C THR A 92 6.44 12.25 -21.90
N ARG A 93 5.83 13.33 -22.38
CA ARG A 93 4.90 13.33 -23.53
C ARG A 93 5.57 13.64 -24.86
N ASP A 94 6.74 14.28 -24.83
CA ASP A 94 7.52 14.54 -26.04
C ASP A 94 7.99 13.22 -26.67
N ALA A 95 7.53 12.95 -27.88
CA ALA A 95 7.87 11.73 -28.63
C ALA A 95 9.34 11.69 -29.05
N THR A 96 10.02 12.83 -29.10
CA THR A 96 11.46 12.93 -29.41
C THR A 96 12.35 12.57 -28.22
N VAL A 97 11.79 12.49 -27.01
CA VAL A 97 12.50 12.14 -25.79
C VAL A 97 12.37 10.63 -25.52
N ALA A 98 13.51 9.94 -25.44
CA ALA A 98 13.59 8.50 -25.19
C ALA A 98 14.86 8.12 -24.39
N GLY A 99 14.94 6.87 -23.97
CA GLY A 99 16.13 6.30 -23.33
C GLY A 99 16.54 7.05 -22.06
N PRO A 100 17.84 7.35 -21.86
CA PRO A 100 18.34 8.03 -20.66
C PRO A 100 17.63 9.36 -20.34
N ALA A 101 17.28 10.15 -21.36
CA ALA A 101 16.60 11.43 -21.16
C ALA A 101 15.17 11.24 -20.62
N LEU A 102 14.44 10.25 -21.15
CA LEU A 102 13.11 9.91 -20.64
C LEU A 102 13.17 9.32 -19.23
N ARG A 103 14.17 8.48 -18.94
CA ARG A 103 14.40 7.97 -17.58
C ARG A 103 14.67 9.11 -16.59
N LYS A 104 15.48 10.09 -16.96
CA LYS A 104 15.72 11.29 -16.14
C LYS A 104 14.43 12.06 -15.86
N ALA A 105 13.56 12.22 -16.86
CA ALA A 105 12.26 12.88 -16.69
C ALA A 105 11.36 12.12 -15.69
N HIS A 106 11.28 10.78 -15.80
CA HIS A 106 10.55 9.96 -14.84
C HIS A 106 11.15 10.00 -13.44
N ARG A 107 12.49 10.08 -13.33
CA ARG A 107 13.17 10.25 -12.04
C ARG A 107 12.81 11.57 -11.37
N SER A 108 12.81 12.68 -12.11
CA SER A 108 12.38 13.98 -11.60
C SER A 108 10.92 13.97 -11.13
N ILE A 109 10.05 13.22 -11.81
CA ILE A 109 8.67 13.03 -11.37
C ILE A 109 8.60 12.24 -10.06
N GLY A 110 9.36 11.14 -9.96
CA GLY A 110 9.45 10.35 -8.72
C GLY A 110 9.90 11.17 -7.52
N TRP A 111 10.96 11.96 -7.72
CA TRP A 111 11.48 12.89 -6.71
C TRP A 111 10.40 13.90 -6.27
N TYR A 112 9.74 14.55 -7.24
CA TYR A 112 8.68 15.53 -6.95
C TYR A 112 7.51 14.92 -6.18
N LEU A 113 7.00 13.76 -6.65
CA LEU A 113 5.90 13.06 -5.97
C LEU A 113 6.29 12.63 -4.55
N ALA A 114 7.53 12.19 -4.36
CA ALA A 114 8.06 11.82 -3.06
C ALA A 114 8.06 13.01 -2.09
N VAL A 115 8.71 14.11 -2.45
CA VAL A 115 8.84 15.30 -1.59
C VAL A 115 7.50 15.93 -1.28
N GLU A 116 6.62 16.07 -2.27
CA GLU A 116 5.41 16.89 -2.14
C GLU A 116 4.18 16.11 -1.67
N PHE A 117 4.05 14.83 -2.05
CA PHE A 117 2.81 14.08 -1.85
C PHE A 117 2.99 12.82 -1.00
N ILE A 118 4.06 12.04 -1.19
CA ILE A 118 4.29 10.83 -0.38
C ILE A 118 4.53 11.22 1.08
N THR A 119 5.35 12.25 1.34
CA THR A 119 5.57 12.79 2.71
C THR A 119 4.26 13.24 3.39
N LYS A 120 3.33 13.86 2.65
CA LYS A 120 2.00 14.24 3.17
C LYS A 120 1.06 13.06 3.38
N THR A 121 1.34 11.94 2.72
CA THR A 121 0.54 10.71 2.82
C THR A 121 1.01 9.87 3.99
N ILE A 122 2.31 9.66 4.11
CA ILE A 122 2.92 8.79 5.12
C ILE A 122 3.19 9.54 6.43
N GLY A 123 3.63 10.80 6.33
CA GLY A 123 4.12 11.61 7.45
C GLY A 123 5.64 11.78 7.41
N LEU A 124 6.13 12.73 8.21
CA LEU A 124 7.54 12.92 8.50
C LEU A 124 7.81 12.55 9.95
N GLU A 125 9.02 12.06 10.23
CA GLU A 125 9.55 11.92 11.57
C GLU A 125 10.80 12.77 11.76
N SER A 126 10.97 13.26 12.97
CA SER A 126 12.14 14.02 13.38
C SER A 126 13.26 13.11 13.86
N TYR A 127 14.50 13.51 13.63
CA TYR A 127 15.69 12.84 14.16
C TYR A 127 16.81 13.85 14.42
N GLU A 128 17.73 13.52 15.32
CA GLU A 128 18.88 14.37 15.60
C GLU A 128 19.91 14.31 14.47
N ILE A 129 20.37 15.49 14.04
CA ILE A 129 21.47 15.67 13.10
C ILE A 129 22.56 16.55 13.69
N PRO A 130 23.85 16.31 13.37
CA PRO A 130 24.93 17.23 13.74
C PRO A 130 24.71 18.58 13.05
N HIS A 131 24.73 19.66 13.82
CA HIS A 131 24.58 21.00 13.28
C HIS A 131 25.94 21.56 12.83
N VAL A 132 25.96 22.34 11.74
CA VAL A 132 27.21 22.88 11.15
C VAL A 132 27.97 23.83 12.08
N GLN A 133 27.29 24.41 13.08
CA GLN A 133 27.90 25.26 14.11
C GLN A 133 28.34 24.47 15.36
N GLY A 134 28.31 23.14 15.31
CA GLY A 134 28.50 22.27 16.47
C GLY A 134 27.17 21.97 17.19
N GLY A 135 27.17 20.91 18.00
CA GLY A 135 25.96 20.40 18.67
C GLY A 135 25.04 19.60 17.74
N TYR A 136 23.80 19.40 18.19
CA TYR A 136 22.76 18.68 17.46
C TYR A 136 21.56 19.58 17.21
N THR A 137 20.89 19.38 16.09
CA THR A 137 19.61 20.01 15.76
C THR A 137 18.63 18.95 15.25
N GLU A 138 17.38 19.33 15.08
CA GLU A 138 16.36 18.51 14.45
C GLU A 138 16.52 18.49 12.92
N GLY A 139 16.51 17.29 12.35
CA GLY A 139 16.30 17.04 10.93
C GLY A 139 15.02 16.23 10.74
N HIS A 140 14.56 16.10 9.49
CA HIS A 140 13.35 15.34 9.17
C HIS A 140 13.59 14.32 8.06
N ARG A 141 12.84 13.22 8.13
CA ARG A 141 12.85 12.16 7.14
C ARG A 141 11.47 11.51 7.05
N LEU A 142 11.26 10.57 6.12
CA LEU A 142 9.97 9.88 6.01
C LEU A 142 9.66 9.12 7.30
N GLN A 143 8.41 9.18 7.76
CA GLN A 143 8.00 8.38 8.92
C GLN A 143 8.24 6.89 8.65
N SER A 144 9.00 6.24 9.54
CA SER A 144 9.42 4.84 9.39
C SER A 144 10.18 4.55 8.09
N GLU A 145 11.06 5.46 7.65
CA GLU A 145 11.80 5.32 6.39
C GLU A 145 12.57 4.00 6.28
N LYS A 146 13.30 3.61 7.34
CA LYS A 146 14.03 2.32 7.40
C LYS A 146 13.14 1.07 7.33
N ARG A 147 11.85 1.25 7.59
CA ARG A 147 10.79 0.22 7.52
C ARG A 147 9.84 0.51 6.36
N THR A 148 10.35 1.16 5.32
CA THR A 148 9.63 1.40 4.07
C THR A 148 10.30 0.61 2.95
N THR A 149 9.50 -0.06 2.13
CA THR A 149 9.97 -0.77 0.94
C THR A 149 9.34 -0.17 -0.32
N ILE A 150 10.19 0.28 -1.24
CA ILE A 150 9.83 0.83 -2.54
C ILE A 150 9.93 -0.29 -3.58
N VAL A 151 8.86 -0.52 -4.32
CA VAL A 151 8.71 -1.62 -5.28
C VAL A 151 8.35 -1.05 -6.65
N PRO A 152 9.33 -0.77 -7.53
CA PRO A 152 9.04 -0.53 -8.93
C PRO A 152 8.49 -1.77 -9.61
N LEU A 153 7.33 -1.61 -10.25
CA LEU A 153 6.79 -2.57 -11.20
C LEU A 153 7.61 -2.47 -12.49
N MET A 154 8.45 -3.47 -12.69
CA MET A 154 9.39 -3.49 -13.79
C MET A 154 8.67 -3.75 -15.12
N ARG A 155 9.11 -3.12 -16.21
CA ARG A 155 10.26 -2.21 -16.31
C ARG A 155 9.87 -0.72 -16.14
N GLY A 156 8.59 -0.40 -16.31
CA GLY A 156 8.10 0.98 -16.40
C GLY A 156 8.29 1.81 -15.13
N GLY A 157 8.11 1.21 -13.95
CA GLY A 157 8.22 1.91 -12.66
C GLY A 157 9.65 2.28 -12.24
N GLY A 158 10.67 1.61 -12.78
CA GLY A 158 12.06 1.70 -12.31
C GLY A 158 12.59 3.12 -12.16
N PRO A 159 12.67 3.92 -13.25
CA PRO A 159 13.24 5.27 -13.20
C PRO A 159 12.52 6.22 -12.23
N MET A 160 11.21 6.04 -12.03
CA MET A 160 10.46 6.84 -11.07
C MET A 160 10.73 6.39 -9.63
N ALA A 161 10.83 5.09 -9.38
CA ALA A 161 11.19 4.56 -8.07
C ALA A 161 12.60 4.98 -7.64
N GLU A 162 13.54 5.07 -8.57
CA GLU A 162 14.87 5.64 -8.31
C GLU A 162 14.75 7.07 -7.76
N GLY A 163 13.88 7.90 -8.36
CA GLY A 163 13.67 9.29 -7.89
C GLY A 163 13.01 9.35 -6.51
N ILE A 164 12.15 8.38 -6.18
CA ILE A 164 11.57 8.26 -4.84
C ILE A 164 12.64 7.82 -3.83
N ASN A 165 13.50 6.86 -4.19
CA ASN A 165 14.58 6.38 -3.33
C ASN A 165 15.70 7.41 -3.13
N GLU A 166 15.93 8.33 -4.08
CA GLU A 166 16.79 9.50 -3.88
C GLU A 166 16.30 10.40 -2.73
N VAL A 167 14.99 10.49 -2.52
CA VAL A 167 14.38 11.26 -1.42
C VAL A 167 14.34 10.46 -0.12
N PHE A 168 14.14 9.14 -0.21
CA PHE A 168 14.05 8.21 0.92
C PHE A 168 15.19 7.17 0.88
N PRO A 169 16.45 7.59 1.09
CA PRO A 169 17.61 6.73 0.89
C PRO A 169 17.70 5.56 1.88
N LEU A 170 16.99 5.61 3.00
CA LEU A 170 16.97 4.52 3.99
C LEU A 170 15.91 3.45 3.67
N ALA A 171 14.99 3.73 2.74
CA ALA A 171 13.98 2.78 2.31
C ALA A 171 14.61 1.68 1.44
N MET A 172 14.14 0.45 1.60
CA MET A 172 14.55 -0.68 0.78
C MET A 172 14.02 -0.50 -0.66
N LEU A 173 14.84 -0.74 -1.68
CA LEU A 173 14.41 -0.72 -3.08
C LEU A 173 14.42 -2.15 -3.65
N VAL A 174 13.25 -2.68 -3.98
CA VAL A 174 13.06 -4.06 -4.46
C VAL A 174 12.47 -4.04 -5.88
N HIS A 175 13.28 -4.40 -6.87
CA HIS A 175 12.79 -4.56 -8.24
C HIS A 175 11.89 -5.78 -8.38
N ALA A 176 10.67 -5.60 -8.87
CA ALA A 176 9.72 -6.69 -9.08
C ALA A 176 9.09 -6.61 -10.47
N SER A 177 9.19 -7.68 -11.25
CA SER A 177 8.48 -7.80 -12.54
C SER A 177 7.09 -8.39 -12.32
N ASN A 178 6.94 -9.28 -11.34
CA ASN A 178 5.69 -9.93 -10.98
C ASN A 178 5.47 -9.86 -9.46
N PRO A 179 4.22 -10.00 -8.97
CA PRO A 179 3.93 -9.94 -7.54
C PRO A 179 4.79 -10.91 -6.71
N GLU A 180 5.03 -12.12 -7.22
CA GLU A 180 5.79 -13.18 -6.55
C GLU A 180 7.27 -12.83 -6.31
N ASP A 181 7.82 -11.83 -7.01
CA ASP A 181 9.17 -11.34 -6.76
C ASP A 181 9.28 -10.67 -5.38
N LEU A 182 8.17 -10.17 -4.85
CA LEU A 182 8.09 -9.67 -3.48
C LEU A 182 8.00 -10.86 -2.50
N LYS A 183 9.08 -11.12 -1.76
CA LYS A 183 9.16 -12.20 -0.79
C LYS A 183 8.78 -11.71 0.61
N LEU A 184 8.51 -12.66 1.51
CA LEU A 184 8.16 -12.36 2.91
C LEU A 184 9.17 -11.42 3.58
N HIS A 185 10.48 -11.61 3.36
CA HIS A 185 11.51 -10.77 3.98
C HIS A 185 11.60 -9.34 3.40
N HIS A 186 10.93 -9.05 2.28
CA HIS A 186 10.77 -7.69 1.76
C HIS A 186 9.60 -6.95 2.42
N VAL A 187 8.71 -7.65 3.15
CA VAL A 187 7.47 -7.09 3.71
C VAL A 187 7.44 -7.19 5.23
N VAL A 188 7.95 -8.29 5.79
CA VAL A 188 7.97 -8.49 7.24
C VAL A 188 8.77 -7.39 7.93
N HIS A 189 8.22 -6.87 9.03
CA HIS A 189 8.76 -5.74 9.80
C HIS A 189 8.81 -4.40 9.06
N GLN A 190 8.24 -4.31 7.86
CA GLN A 190 7.98 -3.04 7.20
C GLN A 190 6.67 -2.43 7.71
N GLU A 191 6.57 -1.11 7.68
CA GLU A 191 5.33 -0.38 7.96
C GLU A 191 4.69 0.20 6.70
N ASN A 192 5.50 0.44 5.66
CA ASN A 192 5.04 1.02 4.41
C ASN A 192 5.57 0.22 3.20
N ILE A 193 4.71 0.03 2.22
CA ILE A 193 5.06 -0.43 0.86
C ILE A 193 4.68 0.66 -0.13
N ILE A 194 5.63 1.08 -0.96
CA ILE A 194 5.42 2.05 -2.03
C ILE A 194 5.47 1.31 -3.37
N LEU A 195 4.31 1.07 -3.99
CA LEU A 195 4.21 0.42 -5.31
C LEU A 195 4.33 1.48 -6.41
N VAL A 196 5.29 1.36 -7.31
CA VAL A 196 5.60 2.41 -8.29
C VAL A 196 5.44 1.89 -9.71
N ASP A 197 4.61 2.55 -10.51
CA ASP A 197 4.51 2.27 -11.94
C ASP A 197 4.41 3.57 -12.75
N SER A 198 4.98 3.59 -13.95
CA SER A 198 4.89 4.76 -14.82
C SER A 198 3.46 5.07 -15.25
N VAL A 199 2.68 4.05 -15.63
CA VAL A 199 1.34 4.24 -16.17
C VAL A 199 0.39 3.18 -15.63
N ILE A 200 -0.64 3.62 -14.91
CA ILE A 200 -1.74 2.76 -14.47
C ILE A 200 -2.90 2.94 -15.45
N ASN A 201 -3.05 1.96 -16.34
CA ASN A 201 -4.18 1.88 -17.27
C ASN A 201 -5.37 1.15 -16.61
N SER A 202 -5.50 -0.16 -16.81
CA SER A 202 -6.53 -0.97 -16.14
C SER A 202 -6.23 -1.22 -14.66
N GLY A 203 -4.97 -1.04 -14.25
CA GLY A 203 -4.48 -1.32 -12.90
C GLY A 203 -4.45 -2.79 -12.50
N LYS A 204 -4.65 -3.73 -13.44
CA LYS A 204 -4.55 -5.17 -13.20
C LYS A 204 -3.24 -5.57 -12.51
N SER A 205 -2.12 -5.04 -12.98
CA SER A 205 -0.80 -5.32 -12.38
C SER A 205 -0.75 -4.84 -10.93
N ILE A 206 -1.15 -3.59 -10.67
CA ILE A 206 -1.17 -3.01 -9.33
C ILE A 206 -2.08 -3.81 -8.38
N LEU A 207 -3.27 -4.21 -8.83
CA LEU A 207 -4.17 -5.06 -8.04
C LEU A 207 -3.52 -6.40 -7.67
N GLY A 208 -2.85 -7.06 -8.62
CA GLY A 208 -2.12 -8.30 -8.34
C GLY A 208 -1.00 -8.11 -7.30
N PHE A 209 -0.29 -6.97 -7.34
CA PHE A 209 0.70 -6.63 -6.31
C PHE A 209 0.06 -6.35 -4.95
N ILE A 210 -1.05 -5.62 -4.90
CA ILE A 210 -1.80 -5.36 -3.66
C ILE A 210 -2.27 -6.67 -3.03
N GLU A 211 -2.90 -7.54 -3.81
CA GLU A 211 -3.37 -8.86 -3.36
C GLU A 211 -2.23 -9.69 -2.80
N HIS A 212 -1.06 -9.68 -3.47
CA HIS A 212 0.11 -10.40 -3.01
C HIS A 212 0.70 -9.81 -1.73
N VAL A 213 0.83 -8.48 -1.63
CA VAL A 213 1.27 -7.80 -0.40
C VAL A 213 0.32 -8.14 0.75
N ARG A 214 -1.00 -8.12 0.51
CA ARG A 214 -2.01 -8.43 1.53
C ARG A 214 -1.99 -9.88 2.00
N LYS A 215 -1.49 -10.81 1.18
CA LYS A 215 -1.21 -12.20 1.61
C LYS A 215 0.02 -12.31 2.52
N LEU A 216 0.98 -11.40 2.36
CA LEU A 216 2.20 -11.36 3.18
C LEU A 216 1.99 -10.56 4.48
N ASP A 217 1.26 -9.45 4.39
CA ASP A 217 0.90 -8.59 5.50
C ASP A 217 -0.48 -7.92 5.25
N ALA A 218 -1.44 -8.26 6.10
CA ALA A 218 -2.83 -7.86 5.93
C ALA A 218 -3.08 -6.37 6.21
N THR A 219 -2.21 -5.68 6.95
CA THR A 219 -2.50 -4.33 7.49
C THR A 219 -1.47 -3.28 7.08
N ILE A 220 -0.33 -3.68 6.50
CA ILE A 220 0.72 -2.77 6.06
C ILE A 220 0.18 -1.62 5.18
N ARG A 221 0.71 -0.41 5.36
CA ARG A 221 0.30 0.74 4.54
C ARG A 221 0.80 0.54 3.11
N ILE A 222 -0.08 0.70 2.13
CA ILE A 222 0.30 0.67 0.71
C ILE A 222 0.10 2.04 0.08
N VAL A 223 1.16 2.63 -0.45
CA VAL A 223 1.11 3.85 -1.25
C VAL A 223 1.43 3.51 -2.70
N ILE A 224 0.44 3.62 -3.56
CA ILE A 224 0.61 3.45 -5.00
C ILE A 224 1.06 4.78 -5.58
N VAL A 225 2.07 4.77 -6.45
CA VAL A 225 2.63 5.98 -7.06
C VAL A 225 2.73 5.80 -8.56
N ALA A 226 2.21 6.78 -9.31
CA ALA A 226 2.33 6.78 -10.76
C ALA A 226 2.51 8.16 -11.40
N ASN A 227 3.10 8.18 -12.59
CA ASN A 227 3.11 9.39 -13.41
C ASN A 227 1.70 9.62 -13.98
N VAL A 228 1.08 8.56 -14.52
CA VAL A 228 -0.23 8.66 -15.16
C VAL A 228 -1.16 7.61 -14.60
N VAL A 229 -2.37 8.02 -14.24
CA VAL A 229 -3.46 7.10 -13.89
C VAL A 229 -4.66 7.37 -14.80
N GLN A 230 -5.25 6.33 -15.35
CA GLN A 230 -6.47 6.43 -16.14
C GLN A 230 -7.68 6.67 -15.21
N ASP A 231 -8.55 7.62 -15.55
CA ASP A 231 -9.63 8.09 -14.67
C ASP A 231 -10.63 7.01 -14.24
N LYS A 232 -10.91 6.02 -15.09
CA LYS A 232 -11.80 4.89 -14.79
C LYS A 232 -11.24 3.99 -13.71
N PHE A 233 -9.91 3.84 -13.62
CA PHE A 233 -9.27 3.05 -12.57
C PHE A 233 -9.55 3.62 -11.17
N VAL A 234 -9.71 4.95 -11.08
CA VAL A 234 -9.98 5.64 -9.80
C VAL A 234 -11.45 6.05 -9.66
N SER A 235 -12.34 5.45 -10.46
CA SER A 235 -13.77 5.74 -10.45
C SER A 235 -14.61 4.48 -10.27
N GLY A 236 -15.82 4.63 -9.73
CA GLY A 236 -16.80 3.56 -9.63
C GLY A 236 -16.29 2.34 -8.85
N GLU A 237 -16.54 1.16 -9.41
CA GLU A 237 -16.28 -0.13 -8.75
C GLU A 237 -14.80 -0.36 -8.42
N THR A 238 -13.87 0.14 -9.24
CA THR A 238 -12.43 -0.07 -9.02
C THR A 238 -11.93 0.69 -7.79
N ALA A 239 -12.38 1.93 -7.58
CA ALA A 239 -12.07 2.69 -6.38
C ALA A 239 -12.66 2.03 -5.13
N ALA A 240 -13.89 1.52 -5.23
CA ALA A 240 -14.52 0.75 -4.15
C ALA A 240 -13.76 -0.55 -3.84
N ASN A 241 -13.22 -1.22 -4.85
CA ASN A 241 -12.40 -2.42 -4.67
C ASN A 241 -11.03 -2.10 -4.03
N LEU A 242 -10.41 -0.97 -4.37
CA LEU A 242 -9.20 -0.50 -3.71
C LEU A 242 -9.45 -0.16 -2.23
N ALA A 243 -10.59 0.46 -1.94
CA ALA A 243 -11.01 0.77 -0.57
C ALA A 243 -11.11 -0.52 0.27
N ARG A 244 -11.66 -1.61 -0.26
CA ARG A 244 -11.78 -2.91 0.45
C ARG A 244 -10.45 -3.49 0.95
N TYR A 245 -9.32 -3.11 0.37
CA TYR A 245 -8.01 -3.60 0.82
C TYR A 245 -7.47 -2.86 2.05
N GLY A 246 -8.08 -1.73 2.45
CA GLY A 246 -7.70 -0.94 3.63
C GLY A 246 -6.32 -0.30 3.54
N ASN A 247 -6.12 0.86 4.18
CA ASN A 247 -4.80 1.52 4.30
C ASN A 247 -4.07 1.68 2.95
N ILE A 248 -4.83 2.03 1.89
CA ILE A 248 -4.31 2.26 0.53
C ILE A 248 -4.45 3.73 0.17
N SER A 249 -3.37 4.33 -0.32
CA SER A 249 -3.38 5.64 -0.97
C SER A 249 -2.83 5.54 -2.39
N LEU A 250 -3.32 6.38 -3.29
CA LEU A 250 -2.80 6.53 -4.64
C LEU A 250 -2.35 7.97 -4.86
N VAL A 251 -1.06 8.14 -5.14
CA VAL A 251 -0.41 9.39 -5.51
C VAL A 251 -0.12 9.38 -7.00
N THR A 252 -0.57 10.40 -7.73
CA THR A 252 -0.29 10.50 -9.17
C THR A 252 0.05 11.90 -9.64
N LEU A 253 0.95 12.01 -10.61
CA LEU A 253 1.24 13.31 -11.24
C LEU A 253 0.03 13.82 -12.04
N ARG A 254 -0.67 12.93 -12.74
CA ARG A 254 -1.87 13.31 -13.50
C ARG A 254 -2.89 12.18 -13.65
N LEU A 255 -4.15 12.59 -13.71
CA LEU A 255 -5.25 11.78 -14.21
C LEU A 255 -5.38 11.93 -15.74
N SER A 256 -5.78 10.85 -16.41
CA SER A 256 -5.95 10.80 -17.87
C SER A 256 -7.33 10.25 -18.21
N LYS A 257 -8.10 11.01 -18.99
CA LYS A 257 -9.35 10.51 -19.61
C LYS A 257 -9.07 9.48 -20.72
N ASN A 258 -7.90 9.57 -21.33
CA ASN A 258 -7.50 8.68 -22.41
C ASN A 258 -7.01 7.35 -21.82
N GLN A 259 -7.67 6.26 -22.20
CA GLN A 259 -7.19 4.90 -21.99
C GLN A 259 -6.38 4.48 -23.21
N PHE A 260 -5.07 4.29 -23.03
CA PHE A 260 -4.18 3.87 -24.11
C PHE A 260 -3.12 2.92 -23.57
N THR A 261 -3.15 1.68 -24.07
CA THR A 261 -2.07 0.71 -23.83
C THR A 261 -1.10 0.85 -24.98
N GLY A 262 0.08 1.40 -24.70
CA GLY A 262 1.13 1.52 -25.70
C GLY A 262 1.61 0.15 -26.17
N SER A 263 1.94 0.05 -27.45
CA SER A 263 2.64 -1.09 -28.04
C SER A 263 3.82 -0.59 -28.88
N GLY A 264 4.89 -1.39 -28.95
CA GLY A 264 6.09 -1.07 -29.72
C GLY A 264 6.70 0.29 -29.37
N SER A 265 6.62 1.25 -30.30
CA SER A 265 7.16 2.61 -30.19
C SER A 265 6.44 3.52 -29.20
N THR A 266 5.22 3.16 -28.80
CA THR A 266 4.40 3.95 -27.86
C THR A 266 4.36 3.37 -26.45
N ASP A 267 4.92 2.17 -26.25
CA ASP A 267 5.06 1.57 -24.92
C ASP A 267 6.07 2.34 -24.06
N THR A 268 5.68 2.62 -22.82
CA THR A 268 6.51 3.44 -21.91
C THR A 268 7.78 2.68 -21.52
N GLY A 269 7.69 1.37 -21.23
CA GLY A 269 8.86 0.56 -20.91
C GLY A 269 9.86 0.55 -22.07
N ASN A 270 9.39 0.33 -23.29
CA ASN A 270 10.23 0.30 -24.47
C ASN A 270 10.91 1.64 -24.75
N ARG A 271 10.18 2.76 -24.62
CA ARG A 271 10.77 4.10 -24.76
C ARG A 271 11.80 4.41 -23.68
N LEU A 272 11.59 3.96 -22.45
CA LEU A 272 12.54 4.16 -21.35
C LEU A 272 13.88 3.45 -21.58
N PHE A 273 13.88 2.33 -22.31
CA PHE A 273 15.07 1.49 -22.49
C PHE A 273 15.52 1.34 -23.96
N ASN A 274 14.96 2.12 -24.89
CA ASN A 274 15.24 2.06 -26.32
C ASN A 274 15.01 0.66 -26.94
N THR A 275 14.02 -0.08 -26.44
CA THR A 275 13.66 -1.43 -26.93
C THR A 275 12.40 -1.41 -27.81
N THR A 276 12.13 -0.31 -28.50
CA THR A 276 10.91 -0.10 -29.31
C THR A 276 10.79 -1.00 -30.54
N HIS A 277 11.89 -1.65 -30.94
CA HIS A 277 11.94 -2.64 -32.02
C HIS A 277 11.62 -4.07 -31.57
N LEU A 278 11.56 -4.32 -30.26
CA LEU A 278 11.13 -5.60 -29.71
C LEU A 278 9.59 -5.60 -29.68
N LEU A 279 8.99 -6.48 -30.48
CA LEU A 279 7.56 -6.75 -30.50
C LEU A 279 7.15 -7.58 -29.28
#